data_AF-A0A5R8WUB7-F1
#
_entry.id   AF-A0A5R8WUB7-F1
#
_cell.length_a   1.000
_cell.length_b   1.000
_cell.length_c   1.000
_cell.angle_alpha   90.00
_cell.angle_beta   90.00
_cell.angle_gamma   90.00
#
_symmetry.space_group_name_H-M   'P 1'
#
loop_
_entity.id
_entity.type
_entity.pdbx_description
1 polymer ?
#
loop_
_entity_poly.entity_id
_entity_poly.type
_entity_poly.pdbx_seq_one_letter_code
_entity_poly.pdbx_strand_id
1 'polypeptide(L)'
;MKTKLLLLLLLPLLGLTACFWGDDWDTEHLTGRYYVLGDGPNWGKTDWHNAQLYFEDEQFGYVEPLIRPNIAAVRFNEDFIVVETAKLVATRQQARIDRQYYLVPIWQGQSHFQAVKLVEGPFDRPTCYRELARRHGDTLLPETRRFFTPEASDFSKL
;
A
#
# COMPACT_ATOMS: atom_id res chain seq x y z
N MET A 1 59.40 -20.37 -26.93
CA MET A 1 59.62 -19.93 -25.54
C MET A 1 58.50 -18.94 -25.22
N LYS A 2 57.50 -19.31 -24.40
CA LYS A 2 57.40 -18.95 -22.96
C LYS A 2 57.77 -17.45 -22.78
N THR A 3 56.91 -16.54 -22.34
CA THR A 3 55.91 -16.68 -21.28
C THR A 3 55.07 -15.39 -21.18
N LYS A 4 53.79 -15.56 -20.83
CA LYS A 4 53.01 -14.72 -19.89
C LYS A 4 53.07 -13.19 -20.08
N LEU A 5 52.01 -12.63 -20.66
CA LEU A 5 51.32 -11.49 -20.03
C LEU A 5 49.85 -11.44 -20.47
N LEU A 6 49.18 -12.58 -20.38
CA LEU A 6 47.73 -12.72 -20.54
C LEU A 6 47.11 -12.45 -19.16
N LEU A 7 47.09 -11.20 -18.67
CA LEU A 7 46.34 -10.89 -17.44
C LEU A 7 46.08 -9.40 -17.12
N LEU A 8 46.13 -8.47 -18.08
CA LEU A 8 45.96 -7.03 -17.75
C LEU A 8 44.96 -6.27 -18.62
N LEU A 9 44.17 -6.95 -19.44
CA LEU A 9 43.17 -6.32 -20.34
C LEU A 9 41.72 -6.71 -20.04
N LEU A 10 41.43 -7.29 -18.88
CA LEU A 10 40.07 -7.71 -18.47
C LEU A 10 39.50 -6.94 -17.26
N LEU A 11 40.05 -5.76 -16.94
CA LEU A 11 39.69 -5.01 -15.74
C LEU A 11 38.94 -3.66 -15.95
N PRO A 12 38.16 -3.47 -17.03
CA PRO A 12 37.02 -2.55 -16.96
C PRO A 12 35.66 -3.22 -17.22
N LEU A 13 35.61 -4.53 -17.51
CA LEU A 13 34.35 -5.26 -17.76
C LEU A 13 33.62 -5.73 -16.50
N LEU A 14 34.20 -5.55 -15.32
CA LEU A 14 33.55 -5.80 -14.02
C LEU A 14 32.89 -4.55 -13.42
N GLY A 15 32.87 -3.42 -14.14
CA GLY A 15 32.24 -2.16 -13.71
C GLY A 15 30.84 -1.90 -14.29
N LEU A 16 30.22 -2.89 -14.96
CA LEU A 16 28.94 -2.75 -15.67
C LEU A 16 27.90 -3.80 -15.27
N THR A 17 27.92 -4.28 -14.03
CA THR A 17 26.70 -4.78 -13.40
C THR A 17 26.16 -3.66 -12.52
N ALA A 18 25.44 -2.75 -13.17
CA ALA A 18 24.13 -2.31 -12.68
C ALA A 18 23.93 -2.53 -11.16
N CYS A 19 24.34 -1.56 -10.35
CA CYS A 19 23.65 -1.31 -9.08
C CYS A 19 22.25 -0.75 -9.44
N PHE A 20 21.42 -1.56 -10.10
CA PHE A 20 19.98 -1.35 -10.16
C PHE A 20 19.43 -1.97 -8.87
N TRP A 21 19.60 -1.25 -7.77
CA TRP A 21 18.68 -1.32 -6.64
C TRP A 21 17.57 -0.31 -6.94
N GLY A 22 16.80 -0.59 -7.99
CA GLY A 22 15.48 -0.01 -8.13
C GLY A 22 14.58 -0.89 -7.30
N ASP A 23 14.39 -0.55 -6.02
CA ASP A 23 13.13 -0.89 -5.38
C ASP A 23 12.07 -0.15 -6.20
N ASP A 24 11.52 -0.81 -7.22
CA ASP A 24 10.41 -0.28 -8.00
C ASP A 24 9.17 -0.39 -7.10
N TRP A 25 9.06 0.54 -6.15
CA TRP A 25 7.83 0.79 -5.42
C TRP A 25 6.80 1.27 -6.44
N ASP A 26 5.96 0.36 -6.90
CA ASP A 26 4.86 0.76 -7.76
C ASP A 26 3.84 1.54 -6.92
N THR A 27 3.51 2.74 -7.39
CA THR A 27 2.66 3.72 -6.69
C THR A 27 1.33 3.85 -7.41
N GLU A 28 0.22 3.65 -6.70
CA GLU A 28 -1.13 3.93 -7.20
C GLU A 28 -1.61 5.25 -6.60
N HIS A 29 -1.81 6.27 -7.43
CA HIS A 29 -2.44 7.52 -7.00
C HIS A 29 -3.95 7.33 -6.82
N LEU A 30 -4.49 7.77 -5.68
CA LEU A 30 -5.93 7.73 -5.43
C LEU A 30 -6.59 9.06 -5.76
N THR A 31 -6.24 10.10 -5.01
CA THR A 31 -6.79 11.45 -5.13
C THR A 31 -5.94 12.42 -4.31
N GLY A 32 -5.90 13.69 -4.69
CA GLY A 32 -5.11 14.72 -4.01
C GLY A 32 -3.65 14.28 -3.84
N ARG A 33 -3.21 14.17 -2.58
CA ARG A 33 -1.85 13.76 -2.19
C ARG A 33 -1.79 12.35 -1.59
N TYR A 34 -2.82 11.53 -1.83
CA TYR A 34 -2.95 10.19 -1.25
C TYR A 34 -2.60 9.12 -2.27
N TYR A 35 -1.76 8.17 -1.85
CA TYR A 35 -1.23 7.11 -2.68
C TYR A 35 -1.27 5.78 -1.94
N VAL A 36 -1.46 4.69 -2.67
CA VAL A 36 -1.21 3.34 -2.14
C VAL A 36 0.10 2.85 -2.71
N LEU A 37 1.00 2.49 -1.82
CA LEU A 37 2.30 1.90 -2.13
C LEU A 37 2.31 0.47 -1.61
N GLY A 38 3.09 -0.38 -2.24
CA GLY A 38 3.50 -1.62 -1.61
C GLY A 38 4.51 -2.37 -2.45
N ASP A 39 4.77 -3.59 -2.00
CA ASP A 39 5.99 -4.31 -2.33
C ASP A 39 5.67 -5.57 -3.13
N GLY A 40 6.30 -5.72 -4.30
CA GLY A 40 6.33 -7.00 -4.99
C GLY A 40 6.64 -6.92 -6.48
N PRO A 41 7.19 -7.99 -7.06
CA PRO A 41 7.58 -8.02 -8.49
C PRO A 41 6.40 -7.96 -9.47
N ASN A 42 5.15 -8.08 -8.98
CA ASN A 42 3.91 -8.05 -9.79
C ASN A 42 2.87 -7.06 -9.24
N TRP A 43 3.31 -6.01 -8.55
CA TRP A 43 2.41 -4.97 -8.07
C TRP A 43 1.58 -4.38 -9.23
N GLY A 44 0.30 -4.09 -8.98
CA GLY A 44 -0.62 -3.65 -10.03
C GLY A 44 -1.13 -4.74 -10.98
N LYS A 45 -0.56 -5.96 -10.97
CA LYS A 45 -0.90 -7.05 -11.92
C LYS A 45 -1.53 -8.26 -11.26
N THR A 46 -0.88 -8.86 -10.27
CA THR A 46 -1.36 -10.10 -9.62
C THR A 46 -1.07 -10.18 -8.12
N ASP A 47 -0.05 -9.49 -7.63
CA ASP A 47 0.34 -9.52 -6.22
C ASP A 47 0.22 -8.12 -5.62
N TRP A 48 -0.58 -8.01 -4.57
CA TRP A 48 -0.77 -6.77 -3.82
C TRP A 48 -0.56 -7.06 -2.34
N HIS A 49 0.62 -7.57 -2.01
CA HIS A 49 1.00 -7.84 -0.62
C HIS A 49 1.58 -6.57 0.01
N ASN A 50 1.36 -6.38 1.31
CA ASN A 50 1.87 -5.23 2.07
C ASN A 50 1.43 -3.86 1.52
N ALA A 51 0.22 -3.78 0.96
CA ALA A 51 -0.35 -2.50 0.54
C ALA A 51 -0.57 -1.57 1.72
N GLN A 52 -0.11 -0.32 1.57
CA GLN A 52 -0.05 0.71 2.59
C GLN A 52 -0.52 2.04 2.02
N LEU A 53 -1.30 2.78 2.81
CA LEU A 53 -1.81 4.10 2.40
C LEU A 53 -0.83 5.15 2.87
N TYR A 54 -0.39 6.01 1.96
CA TYR A 54 0.49 7.13 2.21
C TYR A 54 -0.20 8.45 1.89
N PHE A 55 0.31 9.49 2.55
CA PHE A 55 0.11 10.88 2.18
C PHE A 55 1.47 11.45 1.80
N GLU A 56 1.58 12.02 0.60
CA GLU A 56 2.78 12.65 0.11
C GLU A 56 2.99 14.00 0.81
N ASP A 57 4.02 14.09 1.65
CA ASP A 57 4.48 15.33 2.25
C ASP A 57 5.29 16.14 1.23
N GLU A 58 5.09 17.45 1.14
CA GLU A 58 5.73 18.25 0.07
C GLU A 58 7.22 18.38 0.26
N GLN A 59 7.66 18.37 1.52
CA GLN A 59 9.06 18.60 1.87
C GLN A 59 9.83 17.28 1.91
N PHE A 60 9.15 16.18 2.25
CA PHE A 60 9.79 14.91 2.59
C PHE A 60 9.30 13.72 1.76
N GLY A 61 8.34 13.91 0.84
CA GLY A 61 7.77 12.85 0.03
C GLY A 61 6.96 11.84 0.85
N TYR A 62 7.12 10.55 0.56
CA TYR A 62 6.48 9.48 1.31
C TYR A 62 7.23 9.21 2.62
N VAL A 63 6.78 9.85 3.72
CA VAL A 63 7.44 9.73 5.02
C VAL A 63 7.10 8.41 5.69
N GLU A 64 5.86 8.27 6.12
CA GLU A 64 5.36 7.13 6.87
C GLU A 64 3.95 6.79 6.39
N PRO A 65 3.53 5.52 6.41
CA PRO A 65 2.18 5.19 5.99
C PRO A 65 1.17 5.66 7.03
N LEU A 66 0.06 6.20 6.55
CA LEU A 66 -1.15 6.48 7.32
C LEU A 66 -1.74 5.17 7.87
N ILE A 67 -1.72 4.10 7.07
CA ILE A 67 -2.20 2.75 7.41
C ILE A 67 -1.17 1.73 6.91
N ARG A 68 -0.57 0.94 7.83
CA ARG A 68 0.76 0.33 7.60
C ARG A 68 0.85 -1.16 7.22
N PRO A 69 -0.16 -2.04 7.33
CA PRO A 69 -0.26 -3.08 6.28
C PRO A 69 -1.63 -3.77 6.08
N ASN A 70 -1.73 -4.47 4.95
CA ASN A 70 -2.83 -5.33 4.50
C ASN A 70 -4.09 -4.58 4.09
N ILE A 71 -3.92 -3.44 3.42
CA ILE A 71 -5.02 -2.81 2.71
C ILE A 71 -5.54 -3.80 1.66
N ALA A 72 -6.81 -4.18 1.79
CA ALA A 72 -7.48 -5.07 0.85
C ALA A 72 -8.24 -4.30 -0.23
N ALA A 73 -8.80 -3.16 0.15
CA ALA A 73 -9.47 -2.26 -0.79
C ALA A 73 -9.44 -0.83 -0.26
N VAL A 74 -9.48 0.13 -1.18
CA VAL A 74 -9.86 1.51 -0.86
C VAL A 74 -11.05 1.92 -1.70
N ARG A 75 -11.90 2.76 -1.11
CA ARG A 75 -12.99 3.43 -1.83
C ARG A 75 -12.90 4.91 -1.57
N PHE A 76 -13.06 5.73 -2.60
CA PHE A 76 -12.83 7.16 -2.41
C PHE A 76 -13.66 8.03 -3.35
N ASN A 77 -13.71 9.30 -2.98
CA ASN A 77 -14.19 10.42 -3.77
C ASN A 77 -13.32 11.65 -3.45
N GLU A 78 -13.82 12.86 -3.72
CA GLU A 78 -13.10 14.11 -3.45
C GLU A 78 -12.95 14.45 -1.97
N ASP A 79 -13.79 13.87 -1.09
CA ASP A 79 -13.88 14.22 0.32
C ASP A 79 -13.32 13.15 1.26
N PHE A 80 -13.40 11.86 0.89
CA PHE A 80 -13.04 10.73 1.76
C PHE A 80 -12.35 9.59 1.03
N ILE A 81 -11.53 8.86 1.79
CA ILE A 81 -11.05 7.52 1.48
C ILE A 81 -11.53 6.60 2.62
N VAL A 82 -12.28 5.56 2.26
CA VAL A 82 -12.55 4.42 3.13
C VAL A 82 -11.54 3.32 2.82
N VAL A 83 -10.71 2.98 3.80
CA VAL A 83 -9.70 1.92 3.69
C VAL A 83 -10.23 0.66 4.36
N GLU A 84 -10.31 -0.44 3.63
CA GLU A 84 -10.53 -1.78 4.18
C GLU A 84 -9.17 -2.46 4.35
N THR A 85 -8.86 -2.89 5.57
CA THR A 85 -7.75 -3.80 5.83
C THR A 85 -8.27 -5.21 6.08
N ALA A 86 -7.51 -6.22 5.68
CA ALA A 86 -7.85 -7.61 5.90
C ALA A 86 -6.65 -8.39 6.45
N LYS A 87 -6.83 -9.05 7.60
CA LYS A 87 -5.80 -9.88 8.21
C LYS A 87 -6.30 -11.31 8.35
N LEU A 88 -5.51 -12.27 7.88
CA LEU A 88 -5.76 -13.67 8.15
C LEU A 88 -5.44 -13.99 9.61
N VAL A 89 -6.43 -14.53 10.32
CA VAL A 89 -6.31 -15.01 11.69
C VAL A 89 -6.57 -16.51 11.66
N ALA A 90 -5.48 -17.27 11.72
CA ALA A 90 -5.52 -18.73 11.79
C ALA A 90 -5.28 -19.21 13.23
N THR A 91 -6.14 -20.09 13.70
CA THR A 91 -5.99 -20.86 14.93
C THR A 91 -5.96 -22.35 14.58
N ARG A 92 -5.63 -23.21 15.56
CA ARG A 92 -5.65 -24.67 15.37
C ARG A 92 -7.02 -25.23 14.96
N GLN A 93 -8.11 -24.46 15.12
CA GLN A 93 -9.49 -24.91 14.94
C GLN A 93 -10.21 -24.17 13.80
N GLN A 94 -9.72 -23.01 13.38
CA GLN A 94 -10.38 -22.17 12.38
C GLN A 94 -9.41 -21.19 11.72
N ALA A 95 -9.65 -20.89 10.45
CA ALA A 95 -9.04 -19.75 9.75
C ALA A 95 -10.15 -18.76 9.41
N ARG A 96 -9.97 -17.49 9.78
CA ARG A 96 -10.91 -16.40 9.45
C ARG A 96 -10.16 -15.17 8.96
N ILE A 97 -10.83 -14.37 8.14
CA ILE A 97 -10.33 -13.06 7.72
C ILE A 97 -10.96 -12.01 8.61
N ASP A 98 -10.12 -11.33 9.40
CA ASP A 98 -10.51 -10.19 10.21
C ASP A 98 -10.42 -8.92 9.36
N ARG A 99 -11.51 -8.15 9.29
CA ARG A 99 -11.57 -6.94 8.48
C ARG A 99 -11.75 -5.72 9.36
N GLN A 100 -11.00 -4.68 9.07
CA GLN A 100 -11.12 -3.39 9.73
C GLN A 100 -11.29 -2.29 8.70
N TYR A 101 -12.03 -1.25 9.07
CA TYR A 101 -12.34 -0.14 8.20
C TYR A 101 -11.85 1.15 8.82
N TYR A 102 -11.18 1.97 8.03
CA TYR A 102 -10.70 3.29 8.42
C TYR A 102 -11.36 4.34 7.54
N LEU A 103 -11.67 5.48 8.13
CA LEU A 103 -12.18 6.64 7.43
C LEU A 103 -11.08 7.71 7.40
N VAL A 104 -10.71 8.15 6.20
CA VAL A 104 -9.65 9.14 5.99
C VAL A 104 -10.25 10.33 5.24
N PRO A 105 -10.48 11.46 5.90
CA PRO A 105 -10.86 12.70 5.22
C PRO A 105 -9.75 13.14 4.26
N ILE A 106 -10.11 13.55 3.04
CA ILE A 106 -9.20 14.15 2.09
C ILE A 106 -8.82 15.53 2.58
N TRP A 107 -7.54 15.69 2.88
CA TRP A 107 -6.98 16.93 3.38
C TRP A 107 -6.08 17.58 2.33
N GLN A 108 -6.24 18.89 2.15
CA GLN A 108 -5.57 19.68 1.11
C GLN A 108 -4.28 20.36 1.58
N GLY A 109 -3.84 20.11 2.82
CA GLY A 109 -2.59 20.69 3.33
C GLY A 109 -1.34 19.93 2.85
N GLN A 110 -0.20 20.20 3.50
CA GLN A 110 1.11 19.70 3.06
C GLN A 110 1.82 18.80 4.08
N SER A 111 1.32 18.74 5.32
CA SER A 111 1.98 18.06 6.45
C SER A 111 1.41 16.68 6.72
N HIS A 112 2.24 15.66 6.54
CA HIS A 112 1.90 14.27 6.88
C HIS A 112 1.32 14.12 8.30
N PHE A 113 1.93 14.78 9.29
CA PHE A 113 1.50 14.70 10.68
C PHE A 113 0.05 15.15 10.91
N GLN A 114 -0.42 16.14 10.15
CA GLN A 114 -1.81 16.57 10.22
C GLN A 114 -2.73 15.56 9.54
N ALA A 115 -2.32 15.02 8.37
CA ALA A 115 -3.08 13.98 7.69
C ALA A 115 -3.28 12.72 8.57
N VAL A 116 -2.25 12.29 9.31
CA VAL A 116 -2.33 11.17 10.28
C VAL A 116 -3.40 11.41 11.33
N LYS A 117 -3.50 12.63 11.87
CA LYS A 117 -4.47 12.95 12.93
C LYS A 117 -5.93 12.90 12.48
N LEU A 118 -6.16 12.97 11.18
CA LEU A 118 -7.50 12.92 10.59
C LEU A 118 -7.96 11.49 10.33
N VAL A 119 -7.07 10.50 10.39
CA VAL A 119 -7.41 9.09 10.21
C VAL A 119 -8.25 8.60 11.38
N GLU A 120 -9.37 7.97 11.08
CA GLU A 120 -10.29 7.44 12.08
C GLU A 120 -10.51 5.93 11.93
N GLY A 121 -10.68 5.27 13.07
CA GLY A 121 -10.84 3.82 13.18
C GLY A 121 -9.78 3.18 14.08
N PRO A 122 -9.67 1.84 14.06
CA PRO A 122 -10.43 0.92 13.21
C PRO A 122 -11.90 0.81 13.61
N PHE A 123 -12.77 0.66 12.61
CA PHE A 123 -14.20 0.36 12.76
C PHE A 123 -14.53 -1.00 12.13
N ASP A 124 -15.71 -1.54 12.47
CA ASP A 124 -16.38 -2.50 11.59
C ASP A 124 -17.03 -1.80 10.39
N ARG A 125 -17.42 -2.57 9.36
CA ARG A 125 -18.02 -2.01 8.14
C ARG A 125 -19.27 -1.17 8.44
N PRO A 126 -20.29 -1.67 9.18
CA PRO A 126 -21.50 -0.88 9.43
C PRO A 126 -21.23 0.43 10.16
N THR A 127 -20.31 0.44 11.12
CA THR A 127 -19.98 1.63 11.92
C THR A 127 -19.23 2.65 11.08
N CYS A 128 -18.26 2.23 10.26
CA CYS A 128 -17.53 3.12 9.35
C CYS A 128 -18.48 3.87 8.40
N TYR A 129 -19.38 3.14 7.73
CA TYR A 129 -20.32 3.76 6.78
C TYR A 129 -21.40 4.60 7.47
N ARG A 130 -21.74 4.28 8.72
CA ARG A 130 -22.62 5.12 9.53
C ARG A 130 -21.96 6.45 9.91
N GLU A 131 -20.69 6.42 10.30
CA GLU A 131 -19.92 7.65 10.60
C GLU A 131 -19.73 8.51 9.36
N LEU A 132 -19.44 7.90 8.21
CA LEU A 132 -19.41 8.59 6.92
C LEU A 132 -20.75 9.28 6.65
N ALA A 133 -21.86 8.54 6.75
CA ALA A 133 -23.20 9.06 6.50
C ALA A 133 -23.60 10.18 7.46
N ARG A 134 -23.22 10.06 8.75
CA ARG A 134 -23.51 11.07 9.78
C ARG A 134 -22.86 12.42 9.49
N ARG A 135 -21.71 12.43 8.83
CA ARG A 135 -20.90 13.63 8.64
C ARG A 135 -21.15 14.29 7.28
N HIS A 136 -21.38 13.50 6.24
CA HIS A 136 -21.44 14.00 4.86
C HIS A 136 -22.67 13.54 4.07
N GLY A 137 -23.65 12.92 4.76
CA GLY A 137 -24.87 12.41 4.15
C GLY A 137 -24.62 11.17 3.29
N ASP A 138 -25.49 10.93 2.31
CA ASP A 138 -25.30 9.85 1.34
C ASP A 138 -24.23 10.24 0.30
N THR A 139 -22.97 10.24 0.74
CA THR A 139 -21.84 10.46 -0.17
C THR A 139 -21.55 9.16 -0.92
N LEU A 140 -21.72 9.19 -2.24
CA LEU A 140 -21.34 8.07 -3.09
C LEU A 140 -19.81 7.93 -3.07
N LEU A 141 -19.33 6.69 -2.93
CA LEU A 141 -17.93 6.30 -3.12
C LEU A 141 -17.84 5.52 -4.44
N PRO A 142 -17.80 6.21 -5.59
CA PRO A 142 -17.95 5.60 -6.90
C PRO A 142 -16.77 4.71 -7.26
N GLU A 143 -15.57 5.04 -6.78
CA GLU A 143 -14.36 4.31 -7.11
C GLU A 143 -14.02 3.31 -6.02
N THR A 144 -13.82 2.05 -6.41
CA THR A 144 -13.24 1.01 -5.56
C THR A 144 -11.98 0.51 -6.23
N ARG A 145 -10.83 0.65 -5.56
CA ARG A 145 -9.59 -0.03 -5.95
C ARG A 145 -9.35 -1.19 -4.99
N ARG A 146 -9.02 -2.36 -5.52
CA ARG A 146 -8.75 -3.57 -4.74
C ARG A 146 -7.27 -3.89 -4.79
N PHE A 147 -6.72 -4.13 -3.62
CA PHE A 147 -5.30 -4.39 -3.38
C PHE A 147 -5.11 -5.71 -2.65
N PHE A 148 -6.14 -6.54 -2.49
CA PHE A 148 -5.97 -7.92 -2.05
C PHE A 148 -7.26 -8.68 -2.36
N THR A 149 -7.09 -9.87 -2.95
CA THR A 149 -8.15 -10.88 -2.97
C THR A 149 -7.57 -12.11 -2.30
N PRO A 150 -8.03 -12.51 -1.11
CA PRO A 150 -7.53 -13.72 -0.47
C PRO A 150 -7.85 -14.91 -1.36
N GLU A 151 -6.82 -15.57 -1.90
CA GLU A 151 -7.00 -16.77 -2.73
C GLU A 151 -7.01 -18.03 -1.88
N ALA A 152 -7.70 -19.07 -2.35
CA ALA A 152 -7.71 -20.40 -1.73
C ALA A 152 -6.29 -21.01 -1.60
N SER A 153 -5.35 -20.58 -2.45
CA SER A 153 -3.95 -20.98 -2.45
C SER A 153 -3.17 -20.46 -1.23
N ASP A 154 -3.57 -19.32 -0.63
CA ASP A 154 -2.96 -18.79 0.59
C ASP A 154 -3.22 -19.68 1.82
N PHE A 155 -4.25 -20.52 1.76
CA PHE A 155 -4.60 -21.49 2.80
C PHE A 155 -3.74 -22.76 2.75
N SER A 156 -2.98 -22.99 1.65
CA SER A 156 -2.10 -24.16 1.51
C SER A 156 -0.71 -23.98 2.15
N LYS A 157 -0.39 -22.76 2.58
CA LYS A 157 0.88 -22.38 3.23
C LYS A 157 0.77 -22.24 4.76
N LEU A 158 -0.42 -22.43 5.33
CA LEU A 158 -0.70 -22.51 6.78
C LEU A 158 -0.68 -23.97 7.25
#